data_AF-A0A5A9F039-F1
#
_entry.id   AF-A0A5A9F039-F1
#
_cell.length_a   1.000
_cell.length_b   1.000
_cell.length_c   1.000
_cell.angle_alpha   90.00
_cell.angle_beta   90.00
_cell.angle_gamma   90.00
#
_symmetry.space_group_name_H-M   'P 1'
#
loop_
_entity.id
_entity.type
_entity.pdbx_description
1 polymer ?
#
loop_
_entity_poly.entity_id
_entity_poly.type
_entity_poly.pdbx_seq_one_letter_code
_entity_poly.pdbx_strand_id
1 'polypeptide(L)'
;MAILSTLTDMAESATAKAKATYQTLRTGSRMATDTVKAGLKETGAAVMEGDFSGAAKRGAKAAGQTLTDDLANHFRRNAPVPAKNPTIPCSQAEIDAKAKRVAERQALINEAREKKVLPEVTERFARDNKAVERARLAADVYHHENGPDSPKTPPPGWTRLSDDPAELRKYGLVPSDLNPGTASGFRAELYVADPKVFGSPPQVVLVPKGTTFTAKEDWINNLQQGIGLRSDYYERAIQAAQKVKSKVGPRLEMAGHSLGGGLATAGAVVADVPCTTFNTAGLKDDTVAAFGKSRANAGKVTNYQVAGEVLTTAQNAVGPMPTSIGKNVPLEAVDEHGNAFQGAAAGKKGMEYVKGVAADSVTKHGMAYPINALEKQKRADEGQLRAALHR
;
A
#
# COMPACT_ATOMS: atom_id res chain seq x y z
N MET A 1 -23.75 52.20 -10.69
CA MET A 1 -22.47 52.37 -9.97
C MET A 1 -22.55 51.90 -8.51
N ALA A 2 -23.55 52.31 -7.70
CA ALA A 2 -23.66 51.91 -6.28
C ALA A 2 -23.96 50.42 -6.00
N ILE A 3 -24.58 49.69 -6.94
CA ILE A 3 -24.90 48.25 -6.79
C ILE A 3 -23.67 47.36 -7.06
N LEU A 4 -22.74 47.80 -7.90
CA LEU A 4 -21.52 47.04 -8.18
C LEU A 4 -20.50 47.19 -7.03
N SER A 5 -20.40 48.35 -6.38
CA SER A 5 -19.50 48.54 -5.25
C SER A 5 -19.94 47.70 -4.04
N THR A 6 -21.25 47.65 -3.77
CA THR A 6 -21.82 46.83 -2.68
C THR A 6 -21.62 45.33 -2.90
N LEU A 7 -21.73 44.84 -4.14
CA LEU A 7 -21.43 43.43 -4.45
C LEU A 7 -19.94 43.08 -4.29
N THR A 8 -19.06 44.04 -4.56
CA THR A 8 -17.61 43.88 -4.42
C THR A 8 -17.20 43.86 -2.94
N ASP A 9 -17.75 44.77 -2.13
CA ASP A 9 -17.54 44.81 -0.68
C ASP A 9 -18.08 43.55 0.03
N MET A 10 -19.21 43.01 -0.44
CA MET A 10 -19.76 41.74 0.04
C MET A 10 -18.88 40.54 -0.32
N ALA A 11 -18.29 40.53 -1.52
CA ALA A 11 -17.38 39.47 -1.95
C ALA A 11 -16.03 39.52 -1.19
N GLU A 12 -15.50 40.71 -0.92
CA GLU A 12 -14.28 40.87 -0.12
C GLU A 12 -14.50 40.51 1.35
N SER A 13 -15.64 40.89 1.94
CA SER A 13 -16.04 40.49 3.29
C SER A 13 -16.22 38.97 3.44
N ALA A 14 -16.83 38.32 2.44
CA ALA A 14 -16.97 36.87 2.41
C ALA A 14 -15.60 36.16 2.28
N THR A 15 -14.69 36.72 1.50
CA THR A 15 -13.33 36.18 1.30
C THR A 15 -12.48 36.33 2.57
N ALA A 16 -12.60 37.47 3.26
CA ALA A 16 -11.92 37.71 4.54
C ALA A 16 -12.44 36.78 5.66
N LYS A 17 -13.76 36.55 5.73
CA LYS A 17 -14.36 35.60 6.69
C LYS A 17 -14.00 34.14 6.38
N ALA A 18 -13.97 33.73 5.11
CA ALA A 18 -13.50 32.40 4.71
C ALA A 18 -12.02 32.17 5.08
N LYS A 19 -11.18 33.20 4.95
CA LYS A 19 -9.76 33.16 5.35
C LYS A 19 -9.58 33.09 6.87
N ALA A 20 -10.45 33.75 7.65
CA ALA A 20 -10.47 33.65 9.10
C ALA A 20 -10.90 32.25 9.57
N THR A 21 -11.94 31.67 8.96
CA THR A 21 -12.40 30.29 9.21
C THR A 21 -11.33 29.25 8.85
N TYR A 22 -10.57 29.47 7.78
CA TYR A 22 -9.42 28.63 7.41
C TYR A 22 -8.32 28.61 8.48
N GLN A 23 -8.07 29.72 9.17
CA GLN A 23 -7.08 29.79 10.25
C GLN A 23 -7.57 29.08 11.53
N THR A 24 -8.88 29.13 11.82
CA THR A 24 -9.47 28.42 12.98
C THR A 24 -9.53 26.89 12.77
N LEU A 25 -9.67 26.43 11.52
CA LEU A 25 -9.70 25.01 11.15
C LEU A 25 -8.34 24.30 11.28
N ARG A 26 -7.25 25.04 11.55
CA ARG A 26 -5.91 24.49 11.86
C ARG A 26 -5.85 23.81 13.23
N THR A 27 -6.86 24.02 14.10
CA THR A 27 -6.88 23.49 15.46
C THR A 27 -8.25 22.88 15.79
N GLY A 28 -8.37 21.56 15.68
CA GLY A 28 -9.43 20.79 16.36
C GLY A 28 -10.56 20.27 15.47
N SER A 29 -10.46 18.99 15.10
CA SER A 29 -11.51 18.20 14.45
C SER A 29 -12.64 17.84 15.44
N ARG A 30 -13.69 18.68 15.52
CA ARG A 30 -15.10 18.25 15.74
C ARG A 30 -16.12 19.40 15.83
N MET A 31 -15.71 20.67 15.90
CA MET A 31 -16.64 21.81 15.87
C MET A 31 -17.03 22.30 14.47
N ALA A 32 -16.38 21.79 13.41
CA ALA A 32 -16.44 22.40 12.09
C ALA A 32 -17.79 22.27 11.36
N THR A 33 -18.55 21.18 11.54
CA THR A 33 -19.82 21.00 10.83
C THR A 33 -20.93 21.92 11.34
N ASP A 34 -20.93 22.24 12.63
CA ASP A 34 -21.96 23.09 13.23
C ASP A 34 -21.65 24.57 13.04
N THR A 35 -20.37 24.97 13.07
CA THR A 35 -19.94 26.34 12.76
C THR A 35 -20.09 26.68 11.27
N VAL A 36 -19.80 25.74 10.36
CA VAL A 36 -20.06 25.94 8.92
C VAL A 36 -21.55 26.05 8.65
N LYS A 37 -22.39 25.21 9.26
CA LYS A 37 -23.86 25.35 9.20
C LYS A 37 -24.36 26.68 9.76
N ALA A 38 -23.77 27.18 10.84
CA ALA A 38 -24.13 28.47 11.43
C ALA A 38 -23.75 29.66 10.51
N GLY A 39 -22.54 29.65 9.92
CA GLY A 39 -22.11 30.69 8.98
C GLY A 39 -22.92 30.72 7.68
N LEU A 40 -23.40 29.56 7.22
CA LEU A 40 -24.34 29.42 6.09
C LEU A 40 -25.73 29.97 6.39
N LYS A 41 -26.19 29.85 7.65
CA LYS A 41 -27.48 30.37 8.09
C LYS A 41 -27.49 31.90 8.12
N GLU A 42 -26.38 32.52 8.54
CA GLU A 42 -26.20 33.97 8.52
C GLU A 42 -26.04 34.55 7.11
N THR A 43 -25.26 33.89 6.23
CA THR A 43 -25.14 34.33 4.82
C THR A 43 -26.43 34.15 4.03
N GLY A 44 -27.22 33.11 4.33
CA GLY A 44 -28.57 32.95 3.80
C GLY A 44 -29.57 34.02 4.29
N ALA A 45 -29.41 34.51 5.52
CA ALA A 45 -30.25 35.58 6.06
C ALA A 45 -29.96 36.95 5.42
N ALA A 46 -28.68 37.28 5.18
CA ALA A 46 -28.29 38.53 4.54
C ALA A 46 -28.78 38.68 3.08
N VAL A 47 -28.94 37.58 2.35
CA VAL A 47 -29.52 37.57 0.98
C VAL A 47 -31.05 37.77 0.99
N MET A 48 -31.71 37.46 2.12
CA MET A 48 -33.16 37.57 2.27
C MET A 48 -33.61 38.98 2.64
N GLU A 49 -32.74 39.79 3.26
CA GLU A 49 -33.00 41.19 3.65
C GLU A 49 -32.86 42.19 2.49
N GLY A 50 -32.24 41.81 1.37
CA GLY A 50 -32.17 42.64 0.16
C GLY A 50 -33.41 42.52 -0.74
N ASP A 51 -33.86 43.63 -1.32
CA ASP A 51 -34.99 43.71 -2.25
C ASP A 51 -34.60 43.19 -3.65
N PHE A 52 -34.38 41.88 -3.74
CA PHE A 52 -34.06 41.17 -4.97
C PHE A 52 -35.28 40.42 -5.50
N SER A 53 -35.46 40.41 -6.84
CA SER A 53 -36.51 39.65 -7.49
C SER A 53 -36.40 38.15 -7.18
N GLY A 54 -37.55 37.45 -7.14
CA GLY A 54 -37.61 36.05 -6.71
C GLY A 54 -36.72 35.09 -7.52
N ALA A 55 -36.35 35.44 -8.76
CA ALA A 55 -35.42 34.67 -9.58
C ALA A 55 -33.96 34.83 -9.13
N ALA A 56 -33.53 36.05 -8.76
CA ALA A 56 -32.19 36.31 -8.26
C ALA A 56 -31.96 35.65 -6.89
N LYS A 57 -32.97 35.66 -6.00
CA LYS A 57 -32.93 34.94 -4.71
C LYS A 57 -32.77 33.42 -4.90
N ARG A 58 -33.44 32.83 -5.90
CA ARG A 58 -33.30 31.40 -6.24
C ARG A 58 -31.93 31.08 -6.84
N GLY A 59 -31.41 31.92 -7.74
CA GLY A 59 -30.09 31.76 -8.33
C GLY A 59 -28.95 31.83 -7.32
N ALA A 60 -29.01 32.81 -6.41
CA ALA A 60 -28.03 32.93 -5.31
C ALA A 60 -28.09 31.74 -4.34
N LYS A 61 -29.30 31.25 -4.02
CA LYS A 61 -29.49 30.05 -3.19
C LYS A 61 -28.90 28.80 -3.85
N ALA A 62 -29.15 28.61 -5.15
CA ALA A 62 -28.62 27.48 -5.91
C ALA A 62 -27.09 27.54 -6.02
N ALA A 63 -26.52 28.71 -6.35
CA ALA A 63 -25.07 28.89 -6.43
C ALA A 63 -24.39 28.68 -5.05
N GLY A 64 -25.00 29.18 -3.97
CA GLY A 64 -24.53 28.94 -2.60
C GLY A 64 -24.57 27.46 -2.22
N GLN A 65 -25.62 26.74 -2.63
CA GLN A 65 -25.75 25.28 -2.45
C GLN A 65 -24.69 24.50 -3.24
N THR A 66 -24.47 24.83 -4.52
CA THR A 66 -23.42 24.19 -5.33
C THR A 66 -22.03 24.42 -4.74
N LEU A 67 -21.72 25.65 -4.33
CA LEU A 67 -20.42 25.96 -3.71
C LEU A 67 -20.24 25.23 -2.37
N THR A 68 -21.32 25.06 -1.60
CA THR A 68 -21.27 24.27 -0.36
C THR A 68 -21.14 22.79 -0.60
N ASP A 69 -21.82 22.26 -1.61
CA ASP A 69 -21.70 20.86 -1.99
C ASP A 69 -20.30 20.55 -2.51
N ASP A 70 -19.71 21.42 -3.32
CA ASP A 70 -18.33 21.30 -3.80
C ASP A 70 -17.31 21.41 -2.67
N LEU A 71 -17.50 22.35 -1.75
CA LEU A 71 -16.64 22.51 -0.59
C LEU A 71 -16.80 21.32 0.38
N ALA A 72 -18.02 20.85 0.61
CA ALA A 72 -18.31 19.67 1.41
C ALA A 72 -17.78 18.37 0.77
N ASN A 73 -17.78 18.28 -0.56
CA ASN A 73 -17.18 17.18 -1.31
C ASN A 73 -15.65 17.26 -1.30
N HIS A 74 -15.09 18.46 -1.35
CA HIS A 74 -13.65 18.69 -1.19
C HIS A 74 -13.20 18.31 0.22
N PHE A 75 -13.93 18.73 1.26
CA PHE A 75 -13.69 18.33 2.64
C PHE A 75 -13.94 16.83 2.85
N ARG A 76 -14.99 16.22 2.31
CA ARG A 76 -15.20 14.75 2.43
C ARG A 76 -14.08 13.94 1.78
N ARG A 77 -13.53 14.40 0.66
CA ARG A 77 -12.38 13.76 -0.02
C ARG A 77 -11.06 13.93 0.74
N ASN A 78 -10.92 15.01 1.51
CA ASN A 78 -9.66 15.42 2.14
C ASN A 78 -9.66 15.33 3.68
N ALA A 79 -10.81 15.10 4.30
CA ALA A 79 -10.97 14.99 5.74
C ALA A 79 -10.43 13.62 6.19
N PRO A 80 -9.59 13.59 7.24
CA PRO A 80 -9.28 12.33 7.89
C PRO A 80 -10.59 11.76 8.42
N VAL A 81 -10.97 10.56 7.96
CA VAL A 81 -11.92 9.74 8.69
C VAL A 81 -11.29 9.52 10.06
N PRO A 82 -11.91 9.93 11.18
CA PRO A 82 -11.37 9.66 12.50
C PRO A 82 -11.16 8.15 12.60
N ALA A 83 -9.90 7.72 12.72
CA ALA A 83 -9.60 6.31 12.83
C ALA A 83 -10.28 5.81 14.11
N LYS A 84 -11.32 4.98 13.98
CA LYS A 84 -11.98 4.36 15.14
C LYS A 84 -10.98 3.60 16.03
N ASN A 85 -9.84 3.19 15.45
CA ASN A 85 -8.64 2.74 16.15
C ASN A 85 -7.41 3.49 15.62
N PRO A 86 -6.69 4.25 16.46
CA PRO A 86 -5.44 4.89 16.07
C PRO A 86 -4.36 3.85 15.77
N THR A 87 -3.50 4.14 14.80
CA THR A 87 -2.28 3.35 14.57
C THR A 87 -1.40 3.44 15.79
N ILE A 88 -1.01 2.30 16.35
CA ILE A 88 -0.13 2.23 17.51
C ILE A 88 1.30 2.15 16.97
N PRO A 89 2.18 3.13 17.25
CA PRO A 89 3.59 3.03 16.88
C PRO A 89 4.26 1.87 17.63
N CYS A 90 5.26 1.23 17.04
CA CYS A 90 6.12 0.30 17.78
C CYS A 90 6.77 1.01 18.98
N SER A 91 7.00 0.26 20.06
CA SER A 91 7.73 0.77 21.22
C SER A 91 9.18 1.10 20.86
N GLN A 92 9.77 2.07 21.57
CA GLN A 92 11.18 2.42 21.36
C GLN A 92 12.11 1.22 21.57
N ALA A 93 11.79 0.34 22.51
CA ALA A 93 12.55 -0.89 22.77
C ALA A 93 12.54 -1.85 21.57
N GLU A 94 11.40 -2.00 20.88
CA GLU A 94 11.31 -2.82 19.66
C GLU A 94 12.11 -2.22 18.51
N ILE A 95 12.08 -0.90 18.36
CA ILE A 95 12.87 -0.16 17.37
C ILE A 95 14.37 -0.34 17.65
N ASP A 96 14.80 -0.18 18.89
CA ASP A 96 16.21 -0.30 19.30
C ASP A 96 16.73 -1.72 19.09
N ALA A 97 15.94 -2.72 19.51
CA ALA A 97 16.27 -4.11 19.29
C ALA A 97 16.37 -4.44 17.80
N LYS A 98 15.50 -3.87 16.95
CA LYS A 98 15.58 -4.05 15.51
C LYS A 98 16.80 -3.36 14.90
N ALA A 99 17.07 -2.11 15.28
CA ALA A 99 18.24 -1.36 14.82
C ALA A 99 19.53 -2.13 15.10
N LYS A 100 19.68 -2.67 16.32
CA LYS A 100 20.82 -3.51 16.69
C LYS A 100 20.96 -4.72 15.77
N ARG A 101 19.88 -5.48 15.57
CA ARG A 101 19.91 -6.66 14.67
C ARG A 101 20.23 -6.31 13.22
N VAL A 102 19.72 -5.19 12.71
CA VAL A 102 20.02 -4.75 11.34
C VAL A 102 21.48 -4.34 11.22
N ALA A 103 22.02 -3.60 12.19
CA ALA A 103 23.43 -3.22 12.23
C ALA A 103 24.37 -4.44 12.29
N GLU A 104 24.08 -5.41 13.16
CA GLU A 104 24.87 -6.66 13.28
C GLU A 104 24.90 -7.45 11.96
N ARG A 105 23.76 -7.58 11.29
CA ARG A 105 23.69 -8.28 10.00
C ARG A 105 24.38 -7.50 8.89
N GLN A 106 24.29 -6.18 8.89
CA GLN A 106 24.98 -5.35 7.90
C GLN A 106 26.51 -5.44 8.08
N ALA A 107 26.99 -5.46 9.33
CA ALA A 107 28.40 -5.69 9.62
C ALA A 107 28.88 -7.06 9.12
N LEU A 108 28.10 -8.12 9.41
CA LEU A 108 28.39 -9.48 8.92
C LEU A 108 28.47 -9.56 7.39
N ILE A 109 27.52 -8.92 6.69
CA ILE A 109 27.51 -8.86 5.22
C ILE A 109 28.74 -8.13 4.69
N ASN A 110 29.10 -6.98 5.28
CA ASN A 110 30.24 -6.19 4.85
C ASN A 110 31.55 -6.96 5.02
N GLU A 111 31.75 -7.56 6.19
CA GLU A 111 32.94 -8.37 6.47
C GLU A 111 33.05 -9.57 5.51
N ALA A 112 31.94 -10.28 5.27
CA ALA A 112 31.91 -11.39 4.33
C ALA A 112 32.22 -10.96 2.88
N ARG A 113 31.75 -9.79 2.46
CA ARG A 113 32.08 -9.20 1.14
C ARG A 113 33.56 -8.84 1.03
N GLU A 114 34.09 -8.15 2.03
CA GLU A 114 35.49 -7.72 2.07
C GLU A 114 36.45 -8.92 2.02
N LYS A 115 36.16 -9.95 2.82
CA LYS A 115 36.93 -11.20 2.86
C LYS A 115 36.57 -12.18 1.74
N LYS A 116 35.59 -11.85 0.88
CA LYS A 116 35.06 -12.70 -0.19
C LYS A 116 34.64 -14.09 0.29
N VAL A 117 34.12 -14.18 1.51
CA VAL A 117 33.63 -15.43 2.12
C VAL A 117 32.26 -15.75 1.56
N LEU A 118 32.12 -16.98 1.04
CA LEU A 118 30.88 -17.53 0.51
C LEU A 118 30.05 -16.50 -0.32
N PRO A 119 30.57 -15.94 -1.43
CA PRO A 119 29.95 -14.78 -2.09
C PRO A 119 28.47 -14.94 -2.43
N GLU A 120 28.06 -16.14 -2.87
CA GLU A 120 26.66 -16.43 -3.17
C GLU A 120 25.76 -16.42 -1.93
N VAL A 121 26.25 -16.96 -0.80
CA VAL A 121 25.55 -16.96 0.49
C VAL A 121 25.44 -15.54 1.03
N THR A 122 26.52 -14.76 0.91
CA THR A 122 26.56 -13.36 1.33
C THR A 122 25.54 -12.51 0.58
N GLU A 123 25.48 -12.63 -0.75
CA GLU A 123 24.49 -11.88 -1.54
C GLU A 123 23.07 -12.39 -1.35
N ARG A 124 22.87 -13.70 -1.11
CA ARG A 124 21.56 -14.25 -0.74
C ARG A 124 21.11 -13.69 0.62
N PHE A 125 21.97 -13.70 1.62
CA PHE A 125 21.67 -13.17 2.95
C PHE A 125 21.33 -11.67 2.90
N ALA A 126 22.10 -10.88 2.17
CA ALA A 126 21.82 -9.45 2.00
C ALA A 126 20.48 -9.20 1.31
N ARG A 127 20.21 -9.92 0.20
CA ARG A 127 18.95 -9.82 -0.53
C ARG A 127 17.75 -10.23 0.32
N ASP A 128 17.84 -11.33 1.04
CA ASP A 128 16.70 -11.89 1.78
C ASP A 128 16.42 -11.09 3.08
N ASN A 129 17.44 -10.43 3.66
CA ASN A 129 17.23 -9.43 4.72
C ASN A 129 16.38 -8.25 4.22
N LYS A 130 16.59 -7.80 2.98
CA LYS A 130 15.75 -6.76 2.36
C LYS A 130 14.37 -7.29 2.02
N ALA A 131 14.29 -8.50 1.45
CA ALA A 131 13.04 -9.10 1.00
C ALA A 131 12.06 -9.35 2.14
N VAL A 132 12.52 -9.82 3.31
CA VAL A 132 11.59 -10.07 4.43
C VAL A 132 10.93 -8.79 4.95
N GLU A 133 11.60 -7.64 4.83
CA GLU A 133 10.99 -6.36 5.17
C GLU A 133 9.86 -6.01 4.21
N ARG A 134 10.04 -6.27 2.90
CA ARG A 134 8.96 -6.08 1.91
C ARG A 134 7.83 -7.09 2.11
N ALA A 135 8.16 -8.30 2.52
CA ALA A 135 7.17 -9.32 2.84
C ALA A 135 6.29 -8.88 4.02
N ARG A 136 6.89 -8.31 5.07
CA ARG A 136 6.12 -7.76 6.20
C ARG A 136 5.24 -6.59 5.80
N LEU A 137 5.71 -5.68 4.93
CA LEU A 137 4.87 -4.61 4.41
C LEU A 137 3.73 -5.13 3.51
N ALA A 138 4.01 -6.14 2.67
CA ALA A 138 3.02 -6.80 1.82
C ALA A 138 2.00 -7.64 2.61
N ALA A 139 2.32 -8.03 3.85
CA ALA A 139 1.36 -8.58 4.80
C ALA A 139 0.57 -7.45 5.50
N ASP A 140 1.25 -6.39 5.93
CA ASP A 140 0.68 -5.27 6.67
C ASP A 140 -0.40 -4.51 5.87
N VAL A 141 -0.28 -4.40 4.55
CA VAL A 141 -1.27 -3.72 3.69
C VAL A 141 -2.71 -4.27 3.85
N TYR A 142 -2.87 -5.48 4.38
CA TYR A 142 -4.15 -6.12 4.67
C TYR A 142 -4.73 -5.80 6.07
N HIS A 143 -4.06 -4.99 6.90
CA HIS A 143 -4.44 -4.75 8.29
C HIS A 143 -5.89 -4.24 8.51
N HIS A 144 -6.50 -3.60 7.51
CA HIS A 144 -7.91 -3.18 7.56
C HIS A 144 -8.90 -4.34 7.61
N GLU A 145 -8.47 -5.53 7.22
CA GLU A 145 -9.29 -6.76 7.16
C GLU A 145 -9.25 -7.55 8.46
N ASN A 146 -8.29 -7.27 9.34
CA ASN A 146 -8.08 -8.02 10.58
C ASN A 146 -9.15 -7.73 11.66
N GLY A 147 -10.22 -7.02 11.30
CA GLY A 147 -11.30 -6.65 12.21
C GLY A 147 -11.01 -5.38 13.03
N PRO A 148 -12.03 -4.85 13.71
CA PRO A 148 -11.94 -3.60 14.45
C PRO A 148 -11.07 -3.69 15.70
N ASP A 149 -10.66 -4.87 16.16
CA ASP A 149 -9.87 -5.03 17.40
C ASP A 149 -8.40 -5.37 17.14
N SER A 150 -8.01 -5.56 15.87
CA SER A 150 -6.62 -5.91 15.55
C SER A 150 -5.67 -4.73 15.69
N PRO A 151 -4.48 -4.93 16.31
CA PRO A 151 -3.45 -3.91 16.36
C PRO A 151 -3.07 -3.47 14.94
N LYS A 152 -3.21 -2.17 14.66
CA LYS A 152 -2.85 -1.57 13.36
C LYS A 152 -1.38 -1.19 13.27
N THR A 153 -0.56 -1.73 14.17
CA THR A 153 0.86 -1.41 14.32
C THR A 153 1.63 -1.82 13.06
N PRO A 154 2.29 -0.86 12.36
CA PRO A 154 3.12 -1.20 11.21
C PRO A 154 4.33 -2.05 11.66
N PRO A 155 4.98 -2.79 10.74
CA PRO A 155 6.16 -3.58 11.09
C PRO A 155 7.25 -2.70 11.74
N PRO A 156 7.98 -3.19 12.76
CA PRO A 156 8.99 -2.37 13.45
C PRO A 156 9.98 -1.73 12.47
N GLY A 157 10.36 -0.47 12.70
CA GLY A 157 11.24 0.28 11.80
C GLY A 157 10.56 0.83 10.55
N TRP A 158 9.24 0.71 10.43
CA TRP A 158 8.46 1.32 9.36
C TRP A 158 7.34 2.19 9.93
N THR A 159 7.12 3.34 9.30
CA THR A 159 5.95 4.18 9.53
C THR A 159 5.02 4.06 8.35
N ARG A 160 3.73 3.75 8.59
CA ARG A 160 2.68 3.77 7.57
C ARG A 160 2.21 5.21 7.36
N LEU A 161 2.70 5.86 6.31
CA LEU A 161 2.39 7.25 5.98
C LEU A 161 0.93 7.48 5.61
N SER A 162 0.24 6.46 5.09
CA SER A 162 -1.18 6.57 4.74
C SER A 162 -2.10 6.85 5.93
N ASP A 163 -1.65 6.55 7.15
CA ASP A 163 -2.41 6.82 8.37
C ASP A 163 -2.38 8.31 8.76
N ASP A 164 -1.47 9.09 8.17
CA ASP A 164 -1.35 10.53 8.38
C ASP A 164 -1.48 11.29 7.04
N PRO A 165 -2.66 11.86 6.74
CA PRO A 165 -2.86 12.63 5.52
C PRO A 165 -1.95 13.87 5.37
N ALA A 166 -1.43 14.44 6.45
CA ALA A 166 -0.53 15.58 6.37
C ALA A 166 0.88 15.13 5.94
N GLU A 167 1.38 14.02 6.51
CA GLU A 167 2.64 13.43 6.08
C GLU A 167 2.56 12.86 4.66
N LEU A 168 1.47 12.16 4.31
CA LEU A 168 1.25 11.59 2.99
C LEU A 168 1.36 12.63 1.87
N ARG A 169 0.85 13.86 2.10
CA ARG A 169 0.92 14.97 1.14
C ARG A 169 2.35 15.40 0.81
N LYS A 170 3.30 15.23 1.72
CA LYS A 170 4.73 15.50 1.45
C LYS A 170 5.29 14.61 0.34
N TYR A 171 4.68 13.44 0.13
CA TYR A 171 5.00 12.47 -0.91
C TYR A 171 4.14 12.62 -2.17
N GLY A 172 3.36 13.70 -2.27
CA GLY A 172 2.56 14.02 -3.45
C GLY A 172 1.27 13.21 -3.58
N LEU A 173 0.85 12.54 -2.49
CA LEU A 173 -0.37 11.73 -2.45
C LEU A 173 -1.41 12.33 -1.51
N VAL A 174 -2.68 12.05 -1.81
CA VAL A 174 -3.81 12.24 -0.89
C VAL A 174 -4.44 10.89 -0.55
N PRO A 175 -5.22 10.75 0.54
CA PRO A 175 -5.81 9.46 0.92
C PRO A 175 -6.59 8.75 -0.20
N SER A 176 -7.31 9.51 -1.03
CA SER A 176 -8.09 8.96 -2.16
C SER A 176 -7.24 8.39 -3.30
N ASP A 177 -5.94 8.73 -3.38
CA ASP A 177 -5.01 8.10 -4.33
C ASP A 177 -4.72 6.64 -3.92
N LEU A 178 -4.76 6.35 -2.62
CA LEU A 178 -4.43 5.05 -2.04
C LEU A 178 -5.66 4.25 -1.61
N ASN A 179 -6.79 4.91 -1.40
CA ASN A 179 -8.08 4.28 -1.09
C ASN A 179 -9.22 5.21 -1.58
N PRO A 180 -9.74 4.99 -2.80
CA PRO A 180 -10.74 5.86 -3.41
C PRO A 180 -12.16 5.63 -2.85
N GLY A 181 -12.34 4.79 -1.82
CA GLY A 181 -13.61 4.54 -1.17
C GLY A 181 -14.58 3.77 -2.07
N THR A 182 -15.82 4.23 -2.18
CA THR A 182 -16.86 3.54 -2.97
C THR A 182 -16.62 3.57 -4.47
N ALA A 183 -15.70 4.40 -4.96
CA ALA A 183 -15.41 4.51 -6.39
C ALA A 183 -14.57 3.33 -6.94
N SER A 184 -13.83 2.63 -6.09
CA SER A 184 -13.04 1.45 -6.46
C SER A 184 -12.55 0.72 -5.20
N GLY A 185 -12.47 -0.61 -5.25
CA GLY A 185 -11.89 -1.41 -4.16
C GLY A 185 -10.36 -1.39 -4.12
N PHE A 186 -9.71 -0.56 -4.96
CA PHE A 186 -8.27 -0.36 -4.95
C PHE A 186 -7.81 0.08 -3.55
N ARG A 187 -6.75 -0.55 -3.05
CA ARG A 187 -6.08 -0.12 -1.84
C ARG A 187 -4.58 -0.24 -2.00
N ALA A 188 -3.86 0.73 -1.47
CA ALA A 188 -2.42 0.69 -1.31
C ALA A 188 -2.02 1.40 -0.02
N GLU A 189 -0.80 1.15 0.44
CA GLU A 189 -0.22 1.79 1.61
C GLU A 189 1.17 2.32 1.27
N LEU A 190 1.51 3.52 1.76
CA LEU A 190 2.84 4.11 1.62
C LEU A 190 3.58 3.99 2.96
N TYR A 191 4.82 3.49 2.91
CA TYR A 191 5.66 3.34 4.08
C TYR A 191 6.96 4.12 3.93
N VAL A 192 7.47 4.61 5.06
CA VAL A 192 8.83 5.16 5.15
C VAL A 192 9.62 4.39 6.20
N ALA A 193 10.87 4.09 5.86
CA ALA A 193 11.81 3.42 6.74
C ALA A 193 12.28 4.39 7.84
N ASP A 194 12.39 3.88 9.08
CA ASP A 194 13.02 4.60 10.17
C ASP A 194 14.54 4.70 9.92
N PRO A 195 15.11 5.92 9.82
CA PRO A 195 16.54 6.12 9.60
C PRO A 195 17.43 5.47 10.66
N LYS A 196 16.95 5.32 11.90
CA LYS A 196 17.69 4.66 12.99
C LYS A 196 17.84 3.16 12.74
N VAL A 197 16.90 2.56 12.03
CA VAL A 197 16.89 1.12 11.76
C VAL A 197 17.57 0.80 10.44
N PHE A 198 17.27 1.57 9.39
CA PHE A 198 17.66 1.24 8.01
C PHE A 198 18.63 2.24 7.37
N GLY A 199 19.06 3.25 8.12
CA GLY A 199 19.98 4.27 7.66
C GLY A 199 19.32 5.41 6.88
N SER A 200 20.15 6.39 6.50
CA SER A 200 19.73 7.59 5.77
C SER A 200 20.31 7.61 4.35
N PRO A 201 19.59 8.19 3.36
CA PRO A 201 18.24 8.74 3.48
C PRO A 201 17.17 7.64 3.59
N PRO A 202 16.03 7.92 4.23
CA PRO A 202 15.02 6.89 4.47
C PRO A 202 14.39 6.42 3.18
N GLN A 203 14.29 5.10 3.06
CA GLN A 203 13.64 4.45 1.95
C GLN A 203 12.11 4.58 2.03
N VAL A 204 11.47 4.63 0.86
CA VAL A 204 10.01 4.74 0.74
C VAL A 204 9.50 3.54 -0.03
N VAL A 205 8.49 2.86 0.48
CA VAL A 205 7.91 1.68 -0.18
C VAL A 205 6.42 1.88 -0.38
N LEU A 206 5.97 1.82 -1.63
CA LEU A 206 4.55 1.84 -1.99
C LEU A 206 4.07 0.41 -2.19
N VAL A 207 2.99 0.03 -1.49
CA VAL A 207 2.51 -1.35 -1.43
C VAL A 207 1.02 -1.43 -1.78
N PRO A 208 0.68 -1.81 -3.02
CA PRO A 208 -0.69 -2.15 -3.39
C PRO A 208 -1.17 -3.43 -2.71
N LYS A 209 -2.41 -3.42 -2.24
CA LYS A 209 -3.09 -4.58 -1.68
C LYS A 209 -3.54 -5.51 -2.80
N GLY A 210 -3.44 -6.82 -2.58
CA GLY A 210 -4.12 -7.79 -3.42
C GLY A 210 -5.61 -7.92 -3.08
N THR A 211 -6.26 -8.90 -3.70
CA THR A 211 -7.68 -9.20 -3.45
C THR A 211 -7.89 -9.70 -2.01
N THR A 212 -9.01 -9.31 -1.39
CA THR A 212 -9.49 -9.86 -0.11
C THR A 212 -10.18 -11.19 -0.39
N PHE A 213 -9.80 -12.26 0.31
CA PHE A 213 -10.35 -13.59 0.07
C PHE A 213 -11.08 -14.07 1.33
N THR A 214 -12.40 -13.89 1.36
CA THR A 214 -13.24 -14.20 2.54
C THR A 214 -13.53 -15.70 2.73
N ALA A 215 -13.23 -16.56 1.73
CA ALA A 215 -13.35 -18.01 1.82
C ALA A 215 -12.26 -18.74 1.01
N LYS A 216 -11.85 -19.94 1.46
CA LYS A 216 -10.81 -20.76 0.82
C LYS A 216 -11.25 -21.35 -0.52
N GLU A 217 -12.53 -21.71 -0.71
CA GLU A 217 -13.01 -22.28 -1.97
C GLU A 217 -13.27 -21.24 -3.08
N ASP A 218 -13.58 -19.99 -2.74
CA ASP A 218 -13.93 -18.95 -3.71
C ASP A 218 -12.73 -18.23 -4.34
N TRP A 219 -11.51 -18.63 -3.99
CA TRP A 219 -10.29 -17.92 -4.38
C TRP A 219 -10.10 -17.85 -5.90
N ILE A 220 -10.31 -18.95 -6.63
CA ILE A 220 -10.14 -19.00 -8.10
C ILE A 220 -11.22 -18.15 -8.79
N ASN A 221 -12.47 -18.28 -8.34
CA ASN A 221 -13.60 -17.54 -8.90
C ASN A 221 -13.46 -16.03 -8.65
N ASN A 222 -13.02 -15.62 -7.46
CA ASN A 222 -12.79 -14.21 -7.13
C ASN A 222 -11.58 -13.63 -7.87
N LEU A 223 -10.51 -14.43 -8.06
CA LEU A 223 -9.38 -14.02 -8.90
C LEU A 223 -9.81 -13.82 -10.36
N GLN A 224 -10.64 -14.72 -10.91
CA GLN A 224 -11.17 -14.63 -12.27
C GLN A 224 -12.14 -13.46 -12.46
N GLN A 225 -13.06 -13.22 -11.52
CA GLN A 225 -13.97 -12.07 -11.55
C GLN A 225 -13.22 -10.73 -11.47
N GLY A 226 -12.12 -10.69 -10.69
CA GLY A 226 -11.23 -9.54 -10.61
C GLY A 226 -10.48 -9.22 -11.91
N ILE A 227 -10.54 -10.06 -12.96
CA ILE A 227 -9.84 -9.84 -14.23
C ILE A 227 -10.45 -8.68 -15.04
N GLY A 228 -11.75 -8.42 -14.92
CA GLY A 228 -12.44 -7.32 -15.61
C GLY A 228 -12.28 -5.95 -14.96
N LEU A 229 -12.01 -5.91 -13.65
CA LEU A 229 -11.80 -4.70 -12.83
C LEU A 229 -10.32 -4.24 -12.79
N ARG A 230 -9.48 -4.70 -13.72
CA ARG A 230 -8.02 -4.54 -13.61
C ARG A 230 -7.55 -3.14 -13.99
N SER A 231 -8.11 -2.52 -15.02
CA SER A 231 -7.53 -1.30 -15.59
C SER A 231 -7.46 -0.15 -14.58
N ASP A 232 -8.48 0.08 -13.77
CA ASP A 232 -8.48 1.18 -12.80
C ASP A 232 -7.48 0.92 -11.65
N TYR A 233 -7.32 -0.33 -11.21
CA TYR A 233 -6.35 -0.68 -10.15
C TYR A 233 -4.91 -0.47 -10.65
N TYR A 234 -4.62 -0.92 -11.87
CA TYR A 234 -3.31 -0.77 -12.49
C TYR A 234 -2.99 0.71 -12.73
N GLU A 235 -3.95 1.47 -13.27
CA GLU A 235 -3.77 2.91 -13.50
C GLU A 235 -3.50 3.67 -12.21
N ARG A 236 -4.27 3.41 -11.14
CA ARG A 236 -4.05 4.02 -9.82
C ARG A 236 -2.70 3.67 -9.23
N ALA A 237 -2.28 2.41 -9.30
CA ALA A 237 -0.97 1.98 -8.82
C ALA A 237 0.17 2.67 -9.58
N ILE A 238 0.06 2.79 -10.91
CA ILE A 238 1.02 3.49 -11.76
C ILE A 238 1.07 4.99 -11.42
N GLN A 239 -0.08 5.66 -11.35
CA GLN A 239 -0.17 7.09 -11.02
C GLN A 239 0.40 7.38 -9.63
N ALA A 240 0.07 6.56 -8.63
CA ALA A 240 0.62 6.70 -7.28
C ALA A 240 2.15 6.54 -7.27
N ALA A 241 2.67 5.52 -7.97
CA ALA A 241 4.11 5.31 -8.10
C ALA A 241 4.83 6.51 -8.76
N GLN A 242 4.28 7.05 -9.85
CA GLN A 242 4.83 8.24 -10.53
C GLN A 242 4.81 9.48 -9.63
N LYS A 243 3.68 9.74 -8.93
CA LYS A 243 3.57 10.84 -7.97
C LYS A 243 4.63 10.75 -6.89
N VAL A 244 4.77 9.60 -6.24
CA VAL A 244 5.78 9.42 -5.18
C VAL A 244 7.20 9.51 -5.76
N LYS A 245 7.46 8.88 -6.91
CA LYS A 245 8.75 8.93 -7.61
C LYS A 245 9.19 10.37 -7.87
N SER A 246 8.27 11.24 -8.27
CA SER A 246 8.55 12.67 -8.51
C SER A 246 9.02 13.42 -7.25
N LYS A 247 8.66 12.94 -6.06
CA LYS A 247 9.04 13.57 -4.78
C LYS A 247 10.29 12.98 -4.15
N VAL A 248 10.53 11.68 -4.32
CA VAL A 248 11.58 10.96 -3.58
C VAL A 248 12.66 10.33 -4.45
N GLY A 249 12.50 10.37 -5.77
CA GLY A 249 13.49 9.91 -6.73
C GLY A 249 13.87 8.44 -6.53
N PRO A 250 15.16 8.09 -6.41
CA PRO A 250 15.60 6.70 -6.29
C PRO A 250 15.22 6.04 -4.97
N ARG A 251 14.70 6.78 -3.98
CA ARG A 251 14.30 6.21 -2.67
C ARG A 251 13.03 5.38 -2.73
N LEU A 252 12.23 5.51 -3.79
CA LEU A 252 11.00 4.73 -3.97
C LEU A 252 11.32 3.30 -4.40
N GLU A 253 10.68 2.34 -3.74
CA GLU A 253 10.52 0.97 -4.21
C GLU A 253 9.05 0.56 -4.16
N MET A 254 8.71 -0.46 -4.93
CA MET A 254 7.39 -1.10 -4.89
C MET A 254 7.49 -2.44 -4.18
N ALA A 255 6.43 -2.82 -3.47
CA ALA A 255 6.25 -4.20 -3.03
C ALA A 255 4.79 -4.63 -3.16
N GLY A 256 4.53 -5.93 -3.23
CA GLY A 256 3.15 -6.40 -3.32
C GLY A 256 3.01 -7.91 -3.27
N HIS A 257 1.81 -8.35 -2.95
CA HIS A 257 1.45 -9.76 -2.82
C HIS A 257 0.25 -10.09 -3.73
N SER A 258 0.20 -11.30 -4.31
CA SER A 258 -0.94 -11.77 -5.11
C SER A 258 -1.25 -10.82 -6.27
N LEU A 259 -2.52 -10.38 -6.42
CA LEU A 259 -2.90 -9.31 -7.35
C LEU A 259 -2.10 -8.01 -7.11
N GLY A 260 -1.86 -7.66 -5.84
CA GLY A 260 -1.10 -6.47 -5.46
C GLY A 260 0.35 -6.50 -5.95
N GLY A 261 0.93 -7.70 -6.11
CA GLY A 261 2.23 -7.87 -6.74
C GLY A 261 2.21 -7.50 -8.23
N GLY A 262 1.13 -7.80 -8.95
CA GLY A 262 0.95 -7.39 -10.34
C GLY A 262 0.84 -5.87 -10.46
N LEU A 263 0.04 -5.24 -9.59
CA LEU A 263 -0.09 -3.78 -9.49
C LEU A 263 1.25 -3.11 -9.17
N ALA A 264 1.98 -3.66 -8.20
CA ALA A 264 3.31 -3.19 -7.81
C ALA A 264 4.31 -3.28 -8.97
N THR A 265 4.29 -4.40 -9.70
CA THR A 265 5.13 -4.62 -10.88
C THR A 265 4.87 -3.59 -11.97
N ALA A 266 3.60 -3.33 -12.29
CA ALA A 266 3.25 -2.33 -13.30
C ALA A 266 3.70 -0.92 -12.89
N GLY A 267 3.42 -0.52 -11.65
CA GLY A 267 3.88 0.76 -11.11
C GLY A 267 5.41 0.87 -11.14
N ALA A 268 6.12 -0.20 -10.79
CA ALA A 268 7.58 -0.24 -10.79
C ALA A 268 8.19 -0.13 -12.19
N VAL A 269 7.63 -0.84 -13.16
CA VAL A 269 8.06 -0.82 -14.56
C VAL A 269 7.88 0.58 -15.16
N VAL A 270 6.74 1.22 -14.91
CA VAL A 270 6.47 2.57 -15.43
C VAL A 270 7.31 3.64 -14.73
N ALA A 271 7.43 3.58 -13.40
CA ALA A 271 8.21 4.54 -12.61
C ALA A 271 9.73 4.26 -12.58
N ASP A 272 10.17 3.16 -13.21
CA ASP A 272 11.56 2.68 -13.26
C ASP A 272 12.22 2.53 -11.88
N VAL A 273 11.52 1.86 -10.96
CA VAL A 273 11.97 1.62 -9.57
C VAL A 273 12.08 0.13 -9.24
N PRO A 274 12.87 -0.25 -8.22
CA PRO A 274 12.90 -1.63 -7.74
C PRO A 274 11.54 -2.13 -7.26
N CYS A 275 11.29 -3.43 -7.46
CA CYS A 275 10.07 -4.09 -7.01
C CYS A 275 10.37 -5.43 -6.37
N THR A 276 9.80 -5.71 -5.20
CA THR A 276 9.83 -7.04 -4.57
C THR A 276 8.41 -7.56 -4.42
N THR A 277 8.11 -8.69 -5.05
CA THR A 277 6.76 -9.24 -5.04
C THR A 277 6.74 -10.65 -4.47
N PHE A 278 5.59 -11.07 -3.96
CA PHE A 278 5.40 -12.36 -3.28
C PHE A 278 4.18 -13.06 -3.85
N ASN A 279 4.32 -14.33 -4.21
CA ASN A 279 3.25 -15.18 -4.75
C ASN A 279 2.39 -14.39 -5.76
N THR A 280 3.05 -13.84 -6.78
CA THR A 280 2.49 -12.74 -7.59
C THR A 280 1.83 -13.24 -8.86
N ALA A 281 0.66 -12.66 -9.16
CA ALA A 281 -0.01 -12.86 -10.44
C ALA A 281 0.80 -12.19 -11.57
N GLY A 282 0.88 -12.80 -12.75
CA GLY A 282 1.63 -12.22 -13.85
C GLY A 282 0.97 -10.99 -14.48
N LEU A 283 1.82 -10.15 -15.07
CA LEU A 283 1.47 -8.91 -15.74
C LEU A 283 1.18 -9.17 -17.23
N LYS A 284 0.05 -8.69 -17.75
CA LYS A 284 -0.22 -8.71 -19.20
C LYS A 284 0.61 -7.64 -19.91
N ASP A 285 1.12 -7.93 -21.11
CA ASP A 285 1.94 -6.98 -21.89
C ASP A 285 1.25 -5.62 -22.09
N ASP A 286 -0.03 -5.64 -22.46
CA ASP A 286 -0.81 -4.44 -22.76
C ASP A 286 -0.95 -3.46 -21.58
N THR A 287 -0.78 -3.95 -20.35
CA THR A 287 -0.99 -3.14 -19.14
C THR A 287 0.02 -1.99 -19.01
N VAL A 288 1.22 -2.17 -19.52
CA VAL A 288 2.28 -1.15 -19.48
C VAL A 288 2.60 -0.56 -20.86
N ALA A 289 2.05 -1.16 -21.93
CA ALA A 289 2.22 -0.71 -23.31
C ALA A 289 1.72 0.72 -23.53
N ALA A 290 0.59 1.10 -22.92
CA ALA A 290 0.05 2.46 -22.97
C ALA A 290 1.01 3.53 -22.39
N PHE A 291 2.01 3.12 -21.60
CA PHE A 291 3.05 3.97 -21.03
C PHE A 291 4.39 3.85 -21.76
N GLY A 292 4.42 3.25 -22.96
CA GLY A 292 5.63 3.04 -23.75
C GLY A 292 6.60 2.03 -23.13
N LYS A 293 6.11 1.13 -22.27
CA LYS A 293 6.89 0.09 -21.59
C LYS A 293 6.47 -1.30 -22.06
N SER A 294 7.30 -2.28 -21.75
CA SER A 294 7.04 -3.71 -22.01
C SER A 294 7.49 -4.56 -20.82
N ARG A 295 7.19 -5.87 -20.85
CA ARG A 295 7.71 -6.83 -19.87
C ARG A 295 9.24 -6.83 -19.78
N ALA A 296 9.96 -6.47 -20.85
CA ALA A 296 11.42 -6.37 -20.85
C ALA A 296 11.96 -5.30 -19.88
N ASN A 297 11.13 -4.32 -19.50
CA ASN A 297 11.51 -3.28 -18.54
C ASN A 297 11.46 -3.76 -17.07
N ALA A 298 11.11 -5.02 -16.80
CA ALA A 298 11.04 -5.59 -15.45
C ALA A 298 12.41 -6.03 -14.87
N GLY A 299 13.53 -5.53 -15.38
CA GLY A 299 14.87 -5.91 -14.92
C GLY A 299 15.17 -5.61 -13.45
N LYS A 300 14.37 -4.74 -12.81
CA LYS A 300 14.46 -4.40 -11.37
C LYS A 300 13.42 -5.11 -10.50
N VAL A 301 12.66 -6.05 -11.08
CA VAL A 301 11.61 -6.81 -10.38
C VAL A 301 12.20 -8.14 -9.88
N THR A 302 12.03 -8.41 -8.59
CA THR A 302 12.33 -9.71 -7.98
C THR A 302 11.04 -10.29 -7.43
N ASN A 303 10.70 -11.51 -7.85
CA ASN A 303 9.47 -12.17 -7.47
C ASN A 303 9.77 -13.44 -6.68
N TYR A 304 9.31 -13.48 -5.43
CA TYR A 304 9.43 -14.61 -4.53
C TYR A 304 8.17 -15.48 -4.62
N GLN A 305 8.33 -16.78 -4.87
CA GLN A 305 7.21 -17.70 -5.04
C GLN A 305 7.37 -18.93 -4.16
N VAL A 306 6.37 -19.22 -3.33
CA VAL A 306 6.30 -20.46 -2.56
C VAL A 306 5.88 -21.61 -3.46
N ALA A 307 6.59 -22.75 -3.42
CA ALA A 307 6.23 -23.90 -4.24
C ALA A 307 4.83 -24.45 -3.92
N GLY A 308 4.01 -24.68 -4.96
CA GLY A 308 2.69 -25.30 -4.84
C GLY A 308 1.62 -24.40 -4.18
N GLU A 309 1.78 -23.08 -4.27
CA GLU A 309 0.74 -22.11 -3.93
C GLU A 309 -0.30 -21.95 -5.06
N VAL A 310 -1.48 -21.42 -4.76
CA VAL A 310 -2.66 -21.49 -5.64
C VAL A 310 -2.50 -20.78 -6.99
N LEU A 311 -1.58 -19.81 -7.16
CA LEU A 311 -1.30 -19.27 -8.49
C LEU A 311 -0.53 -20.25 -9.38
N THR A 312 0.42 -21.05 -8.85
CA THR A 312 1.02 -22.16 -9.63
C THR A 312 -0.03 -23.15 -10.12
N THR A 313 -1.11 -23.36 -9.35
CA THR A 313 -2.21 -24.28 -9.71
C THR A 313 -3.24 -23.63 -10.66
N ALA A 314 -3.60 -22.37 -10.44
CA ALA A 314 -4.57 -21.63 -11.26
C ALA A 314 -3.98 -21.22 -12.63
N GLN A 315 -2.68 -20.97 -12.73
CA GLN A 315 -2.00 -20.78 -14.02
C GLN A 315 -2.10 -22.02 -14.92
N ASN A 316 -2.20 -23.21 -14.33
CA ASN A 316 -2.38 -24.47 -15.06
C ASN A 316 -3.86 -24.78 -15.40
N ALA A 317 -4.83 -24.22 -14.64
CA ALA A 317 -6.25 -24.57 -14.76
C ALA A 317 -7.11 -23.59 -15.59
N VAL A 318 -6.69 -22.32 -15.75
CA VAL A 318 -7.53 -21.24 -16.30
C VAL A 318 -7.12 -20.83 -17.73
N GLY A 319 -6.23 -21.59 -18.38
CA GLY A 319 -5.61 -21.24 -19.67
C GLY A 319 -4.36 -20.36 -19.50
N PRO A 320 -3.74 -19.85 -20.59
CA PRO A 320 -2.46 -19.16 -20.54
C PRO A 320 -2.57 -17.81 -19.81
N MET A 321 -2.49 -17.86 -18.49
CA MET A 321 -2.32 -16.68 -17.65
C MET A 321 -0.87 -16.18 -17.77
N PRO A 322 -0.63 -14.86 -17.85
CA PRO A 322 0.73 -14.36 -17.90
C PRO A 322 1.53 -14.85 -16.70
N THR A 323 2.76 -15.25 -16.94
CA THR A 323 3.72 -15.57 -15.88
C THR A 323 4.21 -14.28 -15.22
N SER A 324 4.63 -14.37 -13.96
CA SER A 324 5.35 -13.29 -13.28
C SER A 324 6.61 -12.89 -14.08
N ILE A 325 6.96 -11.62 -14.00
CA ILE A 325 8.12 -11.06 -14.71
C ILE A 325 9.21 -10.62 -13.75
N GLY A 326 10.42 -10.50 -14.27
CA GLY A 326 11.62 -10.25 -13.50
C GLY A 326 12.29 -11.52 -13.00
N LYS A 327 13.17 -11.37 -12.01
CA LYS A 327 13.92 -12.48 -11.43
C LYS A 327 13.03 -13.28 -10.48
N ASN A 328 12.69 -14.52 -10.84
CA ASN A 328 11.97 -15.42 -9.94
C ASN A 328 12.93 -16.06 -8.93
N VAL A 329 12.54 -16.07 -7.65
CA VAL A 329 13.24 -16.69 -6.53
C VAL A 329 12.28 -17.69 -5.87
N PRO A 330 12.50 -19.01 -6.01
CA PRO A 330 11.65 -19.99 -5.36
C PRO A 330 11.85 -19.97 -3.85
N LEU A 331 10.77 -20.21 -3.11
CA LEU A 331 10.73 -20.35 -1.67
C LEU A 331 10.15 -21.71 -1.28
N GLU A 332 10.72 -22.30 -0.23
CA GLU A 332 10.20 -23.51 0.38
C GLU A 332 8.90 -23.20 1.14
N ALA A 333 7.90 -24.08 1.05
CA ALA A 333 6.70 -23.97 1.87
C ALA A 333 7.01 -24.49 3.28
N VAL A 334 7.19 -23.57 4.24
CA VAL A 334 7.47 -23.91 5.64
C VAL A 334 6.55 -23.20 6.62
N ASP A 335 6.26 -23.88 7.74
CA ASP A 335 5.52 -23.31 8.88
C ASP A 335 6.38 -22.30 9.68
N GLU A 336 5.81 -21.75 10.75
CA GLU A 336 6.49 -20.77 11.61
C GLU A 336 7.72 -21.34 12.35
N HIS A 337 7.80 -22.66 12.50
CA HIS A 337 8.92 -23.37 13.08
C HIS A 337 9.98 -23.75 12.04
N GLY A 338 9.70 -23.57 10.75
CA GLY A 338 10.58 -23.91 9.64
C GLY A 338 10.45 -25.37 9.16
N ASN A 339 9.44 -26.10 9.66
CA ASN A 339 9.13 -27.44 9.20
C ASN A 339 8.49 -27.37 7.82
N ALA A 340 8.80 -28.36 6.97
CA ALA A 340 8.18 -28.48 5.66
C ALA A 340 6.65 -28.60 5.80
N PHE A 341 5.93 -27.91 4.91
CA PHE A 341 4.47 -27.93 4.88
C PHE A 341 3.95 -29.36 4.72
N GLN A 342 3.21 -29.84 5.73
CA GLN A 342 2.52 -31.11 5.68
C GLN A 342 1.11 -30.88 5.12
N GLY A 343 0.94 -31.14 3.83
CA GLY A 343 -0.34 -30.96 3.14
C GLY A 343 -1.37 -32.03 3.47
N ALA A 344 -2.56 -31.89 2.88
CA ALA A 344 -3.70 -32.79 2.97
C ALA A 344 -3.22 -34.24 2.83
N ALA A 345 -3.33 -34.95 3.95
CA ALA A 345 -2.61 -36.15 4.31
C ALA A 345 -2.59 -37.24 3.22
N ALA A 346 -1.41 -37.86 3.08
CA ALA A 346 -1.23 -39.15 2.43
C ALA A 346 -2.34 -40.13 2.90
N GLY A 347 -3.15 -40.62 1.95
CA GLY A 347 -4.23 -41.59 2.23
C GLY A 347 -5.64 -41.11 1.87
N LYS A 348 -5.88 -39.80 1.67
CA LYS A 348 -7.17 -39.31 1.16
C LYS A 348 -7.32 -39.55 -0.36
N LYS A 349 -8.54 -39.82 -0.82
CA LYS A 349 -8.88 -40.05 -2.25
C LYS A 349 -10.09 -39.22 -2.68
N GLY A 350 -10.26 -39.05 -3.99
CA GLY A 350 -11.44 -38.41 -4.57
C GLY A 350 -11.54 -36.91 -4.24
N MET A 351 -12.78 -36.38 -4.21
CA MET A 351 -13.04 -34.95 -4.03
C MET A 351 -12.50 -34.36 -2.72
N GLU A 352 -12.34 -35.17 -1.68
CA GLU A 352 -11.77 -34.73 -0.41
C GLU A 352 -10.27 -34.43 -0.53
N TYR A 353 -9.54 -35.24 -1.28
CA TYR A 353 -8.14 -34.99 -1.62
C TYR A 353 -8.01 -33.70 -2.44
N VAL A 354 -8.87 -33.51 -3.46
CA VAL A 354 -8.87 -32.30 -4.31
C VAL A 354 -9.16 -31.03 -3.50
N LYS A 355 -10.17 -31.07 -2.61
CA LYS A 355 -10.48 -29.94 -1.71
C LYS A 355 -9.32 -29.65 -0.75
N GLY A 356 -8.69 -30.70 -0.21
CA GLY A 356 -7.52 -30.57 0.66
C GLY A 356 -6.35 -29.90 -0.06
N VAL A 357 -5.99 -30.37 -1.26
CA VAL A 357 -4.92 -29.79 -2.08
C VAL A 357 -5.22 -28.32 -2.43
N ALA A 358 -6.47 -27.99 -2.76
CA ALA A 358 -6.86 -26.60 -3.02
C ALA A 358 -6.71 -25.72 -1.78
N ALA A 359 -7.16 -26.19 -0.61
CA ALA A 359 -7.02 -25.48 0.66
C ALA A 359 -5.55 -25.26 1.07
N ASP A 360 -4.69 -26.24 0.83
CA ASP A 360 -3.24 -26.14 1.05
C ASP A 360 -2.60 -25.10 0.13
N SER A 361 -3.00 -25.10 -1.14
CA SER A 361 -2.52 -24.17 -2.15
C SER A 361 -2.87 -22.72 -1.78
N VAL A 362 -4.09 -22.47 -1.29
CA VAL A 362 -4.53 -21.16 -0.79
C VAL A 362 -3.78 -20.77 0.48
N THR A 363 -3.53 -21.74 1.35
CA THR A 363 -2.78 -21.53 2.59
C THR A 363 -1.34 -21.10 2.30
N LYS A 364 -0.63 -21.82 1.42
CA LYS A 364 0.73 -21.51 0.94
C LYS A 364 0.84 -20.16 0.22
N HIS A 365 -0.26 -19.68 -0.36
CA HIS A 365 -0.30 -18.40 -1.03
C HIS A 365 -0.25 -17.22 -0.05
N GLY A 366 -0.77 -17.37 1.17
CA GLY A 366 -0.72 -16.31 2.17
C GLY A 366 0.70 -15.89 2.58
N MET A 367 0.85 -14.64 3.03
CA MET A 367 2.15 -14.03 3.33
C MET A 367 2.94 -14.68 4.47
N ALA A 368 2.31 -15.50 5.31
CA ALA A 368 3.01 -16.27 6.33
C ALA A 368 4.13 -17.15 5.72
N TYR A 369 3.86 -17.83 4.61
CA TYR A 369 4.84 -18.75 4.00
C TYR A 369 6.04 -18.03 3.40
N PRO A 370 5.89 -16.96 2.58
CA PRO A 370 7.03 -16.17 2.14
C PRO A 370 7.87 -15.63 3.31
N ILE A 371 7.22 -15.15 4.38
CA ILE A 371 7.94 -14.63 5.56
C ILE A 371 8.72 -15.75 6.25
N ASN A 372 8.08 -16.88 6.53
CA ASN A 372 8.70 -18.02 7.22
C ASN A 372 9.88 -18.60 6.41
N ALA A 373 9.71 -18.75 5.10
CA ALA A 373 10.74 -19.24 4.21
C ALA A 373 11.96 -18.32 4.18
N LEU A 374 11.74 -17.00 4.10
CA LEU A 374 12.83 -16.01 4.15
C LEU A 374 13.54 -16.02 5.51
N GLU A 375 12.82 -16.11 6.62
CA GLU A 375 13.45 -16.17 7.95
C GLU A 375 14.21 -17.49 8.16
N LYS A 376 13.71 -18.62 7.65
CA LYS A 376 14.46 -19.90 7.63
C LYS A 376 15.76 -19.76 6.83
N GLN A 377 15.69 -19.26 5.59
CA GLN A 377 16.86 -19.08 4.73
C GLN A 377 17.88 -18.13 5.36
N LYS A 378 17.43 -17.00 5.89
CA LYS A 378 18.31 -16.04 6.56
C LYS A 378 19.02 -16.64 7.78
N ARG A 379 18.31 -17.40 8.62
CA ARG A 379 18.93 -18.07 9.79
C ARG A 379 20.01 -19.05 9.35
N ALA A 380 19.76 -19.83 8.29
CA ALA A 380 20.75 -20.75 7.73
C ALA A 380 21.98 -20.01 7.17
N ASP A 381 21.77 -18.95 6.41
CA ASP A 381 22.86 -18.17 5.81
C ASP A 381 23.68 -17.44 6.87
N GLU A 382 23.03 -16.84 7.86
CA GLU A 382 23.71 -16.19 8.99
C GLU A 382 24.63 -17.19 9.72
N GLY A 383 24.15 -18.42 9.95
CA GLY A 383 24.94 -19.49 10.55
C GLY A 383 26.15 -19.89 9.68
N GLN A 384 25.97 -20.04 8.37
CA GLN A 384 27.05 -20.37 7.44
C GLN A 384 28.13 -19.29 7.40
N LEU A 385 27.72 -18.01 7.32
CA LEU A 385 28.65 -16.88 7.27
C LEU A 385 29.45 -16.74 8.57
N ARG A 386 28.78 -16.81 9.73
CA ARG A 386 29.47 -16.77 11.03
C ARG A 386 30.47 -17.93 11.17
N ALA A 387 30.05 -19.16 10.85
CA ALA A 387 30.94 -20.32 10.91
C ALA A 387 32.13 -20.21 9.94
N ALA A 388 31.96 -19.58 8.79
CA ALA A 388 33.03 -19.38 7.81
C ALA A 388 33.99 -18.24 8.17
N LEU A 389 33.52 -17.19 8.86
CA LEU A 389 34.35 -16.05 9.29
C LEU A 389 35.14 -16.30 10.58
N HIS A 390 34.72 -17.26 11.40
CA HIS A 390 35.43 -17.70 12.61
C HIS A 390 36.48 -18.81 12.35
N ARG A 391 36.61 -19.27 11.10
CA ARG A 391 37.69 -20.14 10.63
C ARG A 391 38.77 -19.30 9.98
#